data_AF-A0A2V9I388-F1
#
_entry.id   AF-A0A2V9I388-F1
#
_cell.length_a   1.000
_cell.length_b   1.000
_cell.length_c   1.000
_cell.angle_alpha   90.00
_cell.angle_beta   90.00
_cell.angle_gamma   90.00
#
_symmetry.space_group_name_H-M   'P 1'
#
loop_
_entity.id
_entity.type
_entity.pdbx_description
1 polymer ?
#
loop_
_entity_poly.entity_id
_entity_poly.type
_entity_poly.pdbx_seq_one_letter_code
_entity_poly.pdbx_strand_id
1 'polypeptide(L)' 'MPTEAEILEENRKVRRLQVVVDLVTNLLLQSDLPIEEASELVAETRRFALGLFPDKEQTYDLLYQSRFRRLLAEKYRLV' A
#
# COMPACT_ATOMS: atom_id res chain seq x y z
N MET A 1 14.05 4.36 24.70
CA MET A 1 13.41 5.45 23.92
C MET A 1 14.14 5.51 22.59
N PRO A 2 13.44 5.49 21.44
CA PRO A 2 14.10 5.64 20.15
C PRO A 2 14.78 7.01 20.04
N THR A 3 15.93 7.03 19.38
CA THR A 3 16.72 8.23 19.12
C THR A 3 16.05 9.11 18.06
N GLU A 4 16.40 10.39 18.03
CA GLU A 4 15.88 11.34 17.03
C GLU A 4 16.17 10.89 15.59
N ALA A 5 17.33 10.26 15.36
CA ALA A 5 17.71 9.68 14.07
C ALA A 5 16.81 8.50 13.67
N GLU A 6 16.48 7.60 14.60
CA GLU A 6 15.56 6.48 14.36
C GLU A 6 14.14 6.97 14.06
N ILE A 7 13.67 8.01 14.77
CA ILE A 7 12.36 8.62 14.52
C ILE A 7 12.33 9.27 13.13
N LEU A 8 13.40 9.96 12.73
CA LEU A 8 13.49 10.57 11.40
C LEU A 8 13.47 9.52 10.29
N GLU A 9 14.18 8.41 10.47
CA GLU A 9 14.24 7.34 9.48
C GLU A 9 12.90 6.61 9.34
N GLU A 10 12.22 6.31 10.44
CA GLU A 10 10.86 5.75 10.40
C GLU A 10 9.89 6.72 9.71
N ASN A 11 9.95 8.02 10.00
CA ASN A 11 9.13 9.02 9.33
C ASN A 11 9.39 9.08 7.81
N ARG A 12 10.65 8.91 7.38
CA ARG A 12 11.01 8.85 5.95
C ARG A 12 10.40 7.63 5.27
N LYS A 13 10.50 6.45 5.90
CA LYS A 13 9.88 5.22 5.39
C LYS A 13 8.36 5.36 5.29
N VAL A 14 7.71 5.97 6.30
CA VAL A 14 6.25 6.19 6.30
C VAL A 14 5.86 7.09 5.14
N ARG A 15 6.55 8.23 4.95
CA ARG A 15 6.29 9.13 3.81
C ARG A 15 6.49 8.43 2.47
N ARG A 16 7.55 7.63 2.34
CA ARG A 16 7.81 6.85 1.11
C ARG A 16 6.69 5.86 0.83
N LEU A 17 6.20 5.16 1.85
CA LEU A 17 5.07 4.25 1.72
C LEU A 17 3.79 4.97 1.30
N GLN A 18 3.48 6.12 1.92
CA GLN A 18 2.32 6.94 1.57
C GLN A 18 2.35 7.34 0.08
N VAL A 19 3.47 7.85 -0.41
CA VAL A 19 3.63 8.23 -1.82
C VAL A 19 3.38 7.04 -2.76
N VAL A 20 3.92 5.86 -2.44
CA VAL A 20 3.72 4.67 -3.28
C VAL A 20 2.27 4.22 -3.28
N VAL A 21 1.62 4.18 -2.11
CA VAL A 21 0.21 3.80 -1.98
C VAL A 21 -0.68 4.77 -2.75
N ASP A 22 -0.44 6.08 -2.63
CA ASP A 22 -1.23 7.10 -3.32
C ASP A 22 -1.04 7.00 -4.84
N LEU A 23 0.18 6.74 -5.31
CA LEU A 23 0.46 6.55 -6.73
C LEU A 23 -0.25 5.31 -7.29
N VAL A 24 -0.18 4.17 -6.59
CA VAL A 24 -0.85 2.94 -7.00
C VAL A 24 -2.37 3.11 -6.98
N THR A 25 -2.91 3.80 -5.98
CA THR A 25 -4.34 4.11 -5.91
C THR A 25 -4.78 4.95 -7.10
N ASN A 26 -4.04 6.02 -7.43
CA ASN A 26 -4.35 6.85 -8.59
C ASN A 26 -4.23 6.07 -9.90
N LEU A 27 -3.19 5.24 -10.06
CA LEU A 27 -3.03 4.38 -11.23
C LEU A 27 -4.23 3.45 -11.37
N LEU A 28 -4.62 2.77 -10.29
CA LEU A 28 -5.78 1.89 -10.28
C LEU A 28 -7.07 2.63 -10.58
N LEU A 29 -7.25 3.90 -10.20
CA LEU A 29 -8.46 4.66 -10.52
C LEU A 29 -8.52 5.13 -11.97
N GLN A 30 -7.37 5.47 -12.57
CA GLN A 30 -7.31 6.09 -13.91
C GLN A 30 -7.18 5.10 -15.06
N SER A 31 -6.67 3.89 -14.80
CA SER A 31 -6.38 2.91 -15.84
C SER A 31 -7.50 1.89 -15.99
N ASP A 32 -7.75 1.38 -17.20
CA ASP A 32 -8.61 0.21 -17.44
C ASP A 32 -7.78 -1.09 -17.41
N LEU A 33 -7.08 -1.32 -16.31
CA LEU A 33 -6.32 -2.57 -16.12
C LEU A 33 -7.28 -3.74 -15.87
N PRO A 34 -6.99 -4.95 -16.35
CA PRO A 34 -7.65 -6.17 -15.88
C PRO A 34 -7.53 -6.36 -14.36
N ILE A 35 -8.46 -7.11 -13.77
CA ILE A 35 -8.47 -7.35 -12.32
C ILE A 35 -7.22 -8.10 -11.85
N GLU A 36 -6.67 -8.98 -12.68
CA GLU A 36 -5.44 -9.72 -12.40
C GLU A 36 -4.24 -8.78 -12.24
N GLU A 37 -4.04 -7.87 -13.20
CA GLU A 37 -2.95 -6.88 -13.16
C GLU A 37 -3.12 -5.90 -12.00
N ALA A 38 -4.35 -5.47 -11.74
CA ALA A 38 -4.67 -4.62 -10.61
C ALA A 38 -4.39 -5.31 -9.26
N SER A 39 -4.70 -6.60 -9.16
CA SER A 39 -4.41 -7.41 -7.97
C SER A 39 -2.91 -7.63 -7.77
N GLU A 40 -2.17 -7.81 -8.87
CA GLU A 40 -0.71 -7.93 -8.84
C GLU A 40 -0.04 -6.63 -8.38
N LEU A 41 -0.49 -5.46 -8.86
CA LEU A 41 -0.01 -4.17 -8.39
C LEU A 41 -0.22 -3.97 -6.87
N VAL A 42 -1.37 -4.39 -6.35
CA VAL A 42 -1.66 -4.36 -4.91
C VAL A 42 -0.72 -5.32 -4.15
N ALA A 43 -0.47 -6.51 -4.69
CA ALA A 43 0.44 -7.48 -4.09
C ALA A 43 1.89 -6.98 -4.07
N GLU A 44 2.36 -6.32 -5.13
CA GLU A 44 3.68 -5.69 -5.19
C GLU A 44 3.80 -4.53 -4.18
N THR A 45 2.75 -3.72 -4.07
CA THR A 45 2.70 -2.63 -3.09
C THR A 45 2.80 -3.16 -1.65
N ARG A 46 2.17 -4.30 -1.37
CA ARG A 46 2.30 -5.01 -0.09
C ARG A 46 3.73 -5.50 0.13
N ARG A 47 4.34 -6.16 -0.85
CA ARG A 47 5.75 -6.62 -0.77
C ARG A 47 6.69 -5.45 -0.48
N PHE A 48 6.51 -4.33 -1.18
CA PHE A 48 7.29 -3.12 -0.96
C PHE A 48 7.13 -2.58 0.46
N ALA A 49 5.90 -2.54 0.98
CA ALA A 49 5.63 -2.06 2.34
C ALA A 49 6.27 -2.95 3.41
N LEU A 50 6.21 -4.28 3.24
CA LEU A 50 6.85 -5.23 4.13
C LEU A 50 8.39 -5.16 4.09
N GLY A 51 8.97 -4.81 2.94
CA GLY A 51 10.40 -4.51 2.85
C GLY A 51 10.82 -3.28 3.64
N LEU A 52 9.95 -2.26 3.74
CA LEU A 52 10.21 -1.07 4.57
C LEU A 52 9.95 -1.32 6.06
N PHE A 53 8.95 -2.15 6.38
CA PHE A 53 8.49 -2.42 7.74
C PHE A 53 8.21 -3.91 7.96
N PRO A 54 9.25 -4.76 8.08
CA PRO A 54 9.08 -6.21 8.20
C PRO A 54 8.26 -6.61 9.43
N ASP A 55 8.41 -5.88 10.54
CA ASP A 55 7.72 -6.18 11.80
C ASP A 55 6.30 -5.58 11.89
N LYS A 56 5.84 -4.84 10.87
CA LYS A 56 4.56 -4.10 10.90
C LYS A 56 3.53 -4.62 9.89
N GLU A 57 3.64 -5.87 9.48
CA GLU A 57 2.72 -6.52 8.54
C GLU A 57 1.26 -6.36 8.92
N GLN A 58 0.93 -6.65 10.19
CA GLN A 58 -0.45 -6.59 10.67
C GLN A 58 -1.03 -5.16 10.63
N THR A 59 -0.19 -4.16 10.90
CA THR A 59 -0.58 -2.74 10.80
C THR A 59 -0.79 -2.33 9.34
N TYR A 60 0.05 -2.82 8.43
CA TYR A 60 -0.13 -2.58 7.00
C TYR A 60 -1.46 -3.17 6.50
N ASP A 61 -1.75 -4.43 6.85
CA ASP A 61 -2.96 -5.12 6.41
C ASP A 61 -4.22 -4.40 6.91
N LEU A 62 -4.24 -3.93 8.16
CA LEU A 62 -5.35 -3.15 8.71
C LEU A 62 -5.57 -1.82 7.95
N LEU A 63 -4.49 -1.10 7.64
CA LEU A 63 -4.57 0.25 7.08
C LEU A 63 -4.78 0.28 5.56
N TYR A 64 -4.11 -0.61 4.83
CA TYR A 64 -3.96 -0.50 3.38
C TYR A 64 -4.65 -1.63 2.62
N GLN A 65 -4.58 -2.87 3.10
CA GLN A 65 -5.23 -4.00 2.43
C GLN A 65 -6.75 -3.82 2.38
N SER A 66 -7.35 -3.31 3.47
CA SER A 66 -8.78 -2.99 3.54
C SER A 66 -9.20 -1.93 2.50
N ARG A 67 -8.36 -0.92 2.27
CA ARG A 67 -8.59 0.14 1.29
C ARG A 67 -8.48 -0.38 -0.15
N PHE A 68 -7.41 -1.11 -0.46
CA PHE A 68 -7.23 -1.69 -1.79
C PHE A 68 -8.33 -2.70 -2.13
N ARG A 69 -8.75 -3.53 -1.16
CA ARG A 69 -9.86 -4.46 -1.39
C ARG A 69 -11.15 -3.74 -1.73
N ARG A 70 -11.49 -2.65 -1.03
CA ARG A 70 -12.65 -1.80 -1.35
C ARG A 70 -12.53 -1.17 -2.73
N LEU A 71 -11.36 -0.59 -3.04
CA LEU A 71 -11.07 0.01 -4.33
C LEU A 71 -11.28 -0.97 -5.49
N LEU A 72 -10.73 -2.19 -5.36
CA LEU A 72 -10.89 -3.24 -6.37
C LEU A 72 -12.33 -3.72 -6.46
N ALA A 73 -13.01 -3.93 -5.34
CA ALA A 73 -14.41 -4.36 -5.34
C ALA A 73 -15.33 -3.34 -6.02
N GLU A 74 -15.15 -2.05 -5.74
CA GLU A 74 -15.93 -0.97 -6.34
C GLU A 74 -15.64 -0.83 -7.84
N LYS A 75 -14.36 -0.83 -8.22
CA LYS A 75 -13.95 -0.63 -9.62
C LYS A 75 -14.33 -1.82 -10.51
N TYR A 76 -14.10 -3.03 -10.04
CA TYR A 76 -14.30 -4.26 -10.82
C TYR A 76 -15.65 -4.93 -10.55
N ARG A 77 -16.52 -4.32 -9.72
CA ARG A 77 -17.84 -4.85 -9.35
C ARG A 77 -17.77 -6.30 -8.83
N LEU A 78 -16.77 -6.58 -8.00
CA LEU A 78 -16.65 -7.86 -7.31
C LEU A 78 -17.65 -7.84 -6.14
N VAL A 79 -18.83 -8.43 -6.35
CA VAL A 79 -19.93 -8.52 -5.36
C VAL A 79 -19.76 -9.76 -4.50
#